data_AF-A0A087BTD9-F1
#
_entry.id   AF-A0A087BTD9-F1
#
_cell.length_a   1.000
_cell.length_b   1.000
_cell.length_c   1.000
_cell.angle_alpha   90.00
_cell.angle_beta   90.00
_cell.angle_gamma   90.00
#
_symmetry.space_group_name_H-M   'P 1'
#
loop_
_entity.id
_entity.type
_entity.pdbx_description
1 polymer ?
#
loop_
_entity_poly.entity_id
_entity_poly.type
_entity_poly.pdbx_seq_one_letter_code
_entity_poly.pdbx_strand_id
1 'polypeptide(L)'
;MTEKDKPRIRPVSDDVGELRRRVEELELENALMREVVDVVKKDPGASLRRLSNREKTRLIDRLRPMFSLNCLTRRLMIPLSSYHYHHARAGHDKYSDIRVRMRALFKESSSRYGYRRLHHALDLRVSEKIVRRIMREEGLVARIPTAGVTRSYRGDAPRQPRQP
;
A
#
# COMPACT_ATOMS: atom_id res chain seq x y z
N MET A 1 30.28 23.39 5.86
CA MET A 1 29.95 22.45 6.95
C MET A 1 30.62 22.99 8.21
N THR A 2 29.85 23.39 9.22
CA THR A 2 30.37 24.03 10.45
C THR A 2 30.74 22.99 11.49
N GLU A 3 31.84 23.25 12.20
CA GLU A 3 32.56 22.38 13.16
C GLU A 3 31.75 21.85 14.37
N LYS A 4 30.45 22.18 14.47
CA LYS A 4 29.59 21.91 15.63
C LYS A 4 28.87 20.56 15.64
N ASP A 5 28.93 19.79 14.55
CA ASP A 5 28.20 18.51 14.40
C ASP A 5 29.08 17.25 14.54
N LYS A 6 30.27 17.35 15.14
CA LYS A 6 31.04 16.16 15.51
C LYS A 6 30.29 15.43 16.64
N PRO A 7 29.94 14.13 16.49
CA PRO A 7 29.25 13.41 17.55
C PRO A 7 30.16 13.37 18.77
N ARG A 8 29.70 13.96 19.89
CA ARG A 8 30.38 13.82 21.18
C ARG A 8 30.33 12.35 21.57
N ILE A 9 31.45 11.65 21.37
CA ILE A 9 31.60 10.26 21.80
C ILE A 9 31.46 10.27 23.32
N ARG A 10 30.44 9.58 23.84
CA ARG A 10 30.29 9.42 25.30
C ARG A 10 31.47 8.61 25.83
N PRO A 11 32.04 8.96 27.00
CA PRO A 11 33.11 8.18 27.60
C PRO A 11 32.66 6.73 27.80
N VAL A 12 33.54 5.79 27.47
CA VAL A 12 33.31 4.35 27.63
C VAL A 12 33.30 4.04 29.12
N SER A 13 32.22 3.42 29.62
CA SER A 13 32.13 2.95 31.01
C SER A 13 32.94 1.67 31.18
N ASP A 14 33.61 1.51 32.32
CA ASP A 14 34.37 0.29 32.65
C ASP A 14 33.46 -0.85 33.17
N ASP A 15 32.18 -0.57 33.42
CA ASP A 15 31.21 -1.60 33.81
C ASP A 15 30.77 -2.43 32.59
N VAL A 16 31.20 -3.70 32.56
CA VAL A 16 30.82 -4.69 31.55
C VAL A 16 29.30 -4.84 31.43
N GLY A 17 28.56 -4.68 32.54
CA GLY A 17 27.10 -4.73 32.55
C GLY A 17 26.47 -3.55 31.80
N GLU A 18 26.96 -2.34 32.05
CA GLU A 18 26.54 -1.13 31.35
C GLU A 18 26.89 -1.19 29.86
N LEU A 19 28.09 -1.66 29.52
CA LEU A 19 28.52 -1.84 28.13
C LEU A 19 27.63 -2.83 27.38
N ARG A 20 27.29 -3.97 27.97
CA ARG A 20 26.38 -4.95 27.36
C ARG A 20 25.00 -4.37 27.07
N ARG A 21 24.40 -3.68 28.04
CA ARG A 21 23.11 -2.99 27.86
C ARG A 21 23.18 -1.95 26.75
N ARG A 22 24.31 -1.24 26.67
CA ARG A 22 24.53 -0.23 25.64
C ARG A 22 24.63 -0.84 24.25
N VAL A 23 25.32 -1.97 24.10
CA VAL A 23 25.39 -2.71 22.85
C VAL A 23 24.00 -3.16 22.43
N GLU A 24 23.22 -3.77 23.32
CA GLU A 24 21.85 -4.21 23.02
C GLU A 24 20.94 -3.05 22.57
N GLU A 25 21.04 -1.89 23.22
CA GLU A 25 20.27 -0.70 22.83
C GLU A 25 20.66 -0.19 21.43
N LEU A 26 21.95 -0.17 21.13
CA LEU A 26 22.47 0.26 19.83
C LEU A 26 22.13 -0.73 18.72
N GLU A 27 22.15 -2.03 19.01
CA GLU A 27 21.73 -3.07 18.07
C GLU A 27 20.24 -2.93 17.72
N LEU A 28 19.39 -2.70 18.73
CA LEU A 28 17.98 -2.40 18.53
C LEU A 28 17.79 -1.16 17.66
N GLU A 29 18.49 -0.07 17.96
CA GLU A 29 18.37 1.19 17.23
C GLU A 29 18.81 1.04 15.76
N ASN A 30 19.93 0.37 15.52
CA ASN A 30 20.41 0.08 14.17
C ASN A 30 19.44 -0.82 13.39
N ALA A 31 18.91 -1.88 14.01
CA ALA A 31 17.93 -2.76 13.38
C ALA A 31 16.67 -1.99 13.00
N LEU A 32 16.20 -1.10 13.87
CA LEU A 32 15.03 -0.28 13.62
C LEU A 32 15.26 0.72 12.47
N MET A 33 16.41 1.38 12.43
CA MET A 33 16.75 2.31 11.34
C MET A 33 16.82 1.60 9.99
N ARG A 34 17.42 0.40 9.93
CA ARG A 34 17.46 -0.42 8.71
C ARG A 34 16.05 -0.79 8.24
N GLU A 35 15.21 -1.29 9.14
CA GLU A 35 13.85 -1.68 8.80
C GLU A 35 12.95 -0.50 8.41
N VAL A 36 13.18 0.70 8.93
CA VAL A 36 12.44 1.91 8.50
C VAL A 36 12.68 2.19 7.02
N VAL A 37 13.92 2.07 6.56
CA VAL A 37 14.27 2.23 5.15
C VAL A 37 13.57 1.16 4.30
N ASP A 38 13.62 -0.10 4.73
CA ASP A 38 13.11 -1.21 3.95
C ASP A 38 11.57 -1.32 3.93
N VAL A 39 10.91 -1.14 5.07
CA VAL A 39 9.44 -1.26 5.20
C VAL A 39 8.73 -0.01 4.70
N VAL A 40 9.22 1.15 5.14
CA VAL A 40 8.50 2.40 4.98
C VAL A 40 8.96 3.14 3.72
N LYS A 41 10.11 2.75 3.15
CA LYS A 41 10.75 3.44 2.01
C LYS A 41 10.91 4.94 2.28
N LYS A 42 11.12 5.30 3.55
CA LYS A 42 11.36 6.66 4.02
C LYS A 42 12.82 6.78 4.44
N ASP A 43 13.34 8.00 4.36
CA ASP A 43 14.68 8.30 4.82
C ASP A 43 14.86 7.88 6.30
N PRO A 44 16.02 7.31 6.67
CA PRO A 44 16.31 6.89 8.04
C PRO A 44 16.34 8.09 9.03
N GLY A 45 16.45 9.32 8.52
CA GLY A 45 16.32 10.56 9.28
C GLY A 45 14.86 11.00 9.52
N ALA A 46 13.87 10.31 8.95
CA ALA A 46 12.47 10.58 9.25
C ALA A 46 12.21 10.23 10.71
N SER A 47 11.80 11.22 11.51
CA SER A 47 11.55 11.01 12.94
C SER A 47 10.58 9.84 13.12
N LEU A 48 10.94 8.85 13.94
CA LEU A 48 10.08 7.68 14.26
C LEU A 48 8.68 8.09 14.75
N ARG A 49 8.55 9.30 15.29
CA ARG A 49 7.29 9.95 15.66
C ARG A 49 6.35 10.25 14.48
N ARG A 50 6.89 10.51 13.28
CA ARG A 50 6.13 10.78 12.05
C ARG A 50 5.61 9.51 11.38
N LEU A 51 6.02 8.34 11.85
CA LEU A 51 5.47 7.07 11.37
C LEU A 51 4.04 6.90 11.87
N SER A 52 3.15 6.48 10.97
CA SER A 52 1.80 6.07 11.32
C SER A 52 1.83 4.82 12.20
N ASN A 53 0.79 4.61 13.02
CA ASN A 53 0.71 3.43 13.87
C ASN A 53 0.73 2.12 13.05
N ARG A 54 0.21 2.12 11.82
CA ARG A 54 0.30 0.97 10.90
C ARG A 54 1.74 0.69 10.47
N GLU A 55 2.51 1.72 10.13
CA GLU A 55 3.92 1.57 9.78
C GLU A 55 4.73 1.07 10.98
N LYS A 56 4.50 1.63 12.16
CA LYS A 56 5.11 1.16 13.41
C LYS A 56 4.80 -0.31 13.69
N THR A 57 3.55 -0.74 13.55
CA THR A 57 3.17 -2.15 13.70
C THR A 57 3.92 -3.06 12.72
N ARG A 58 4.07 -2.68 11.45
CA ARG A 58 4.82 -3.47 10.46
C ARG A 58 6.30 -3.62 10.84
N LEU A 59 6.92 -2.57 11.38
CA LEU A 59 8.30 -2.62 11.89
C LEU A 59 8.40 -3.57 13.09
N ILE A 60 7.44 -3.48 14.01
CA ILE A 60 7.38 -4.37 15.18
C ILE A 60 7.27 -5.82 14.74
N ASP A 61 6.42 -6.13 13.76
CA ASP A 61 6.21 -7.51 13.31
C ASP A 61 7.46 -8.11 12.67
N ARG A 62 8.27 -7.32 11.96
CA ARG A 62 9.56 -7.76 11.41
C ARG A 62 10.65 -7.95 12.47
N LEU A 63 10.69 -7.06 13.47
CA LEU A 63 11.70 -7.08 14.53
C LEU A 63 11.34 -8.02 15.70
N ARG A 64 10.10 -8.51 15.73
CA ARG A 64 9.55 -9.41 16.76
C ARG A 64 10.41 -10.67 17.03
N PRO A 65 11.05 -11.30 16.02
CA PRO A 65 11.89 -12.48 16.26
C PRO A 65 13.17 -12.16 17.05
N MET A 66 13.66 -10.92 16.98
CA MET A 66 14.94 -10.51 17.58
C MET A 66 14.77 -9.74 18.88
N PHE A 67 13.66 -9.03 19.07
CA PHE A 67 13.44 -8.13 20.20
C PHE A 67 12.08 -8.32 20.86
N SER A 68 12.01 -8.06 22.16
CA SER A 68 10.75 -8.13 22.91
C SER A 68 9.75 -7.05 22.48
N LEU A 69 8.45 -7.39 22.49
CA LEU A 69 7.38 -6.45 22.11
C LEU A 69 7.38 -5.18 22.96
N ASN A 70 7.63 -5.32 24.27
CA ASN A 70 7.65 -4.19 25.19
C ASN A 70 8.80 -3.21 24.87
N CYS A 71 9.95 -3.73 24.44
CA CYS A 71 11.07 -2.90 24.03
C CYS A 71 10.72 -2.10 22.76
N LEU A 72 10.19 -2.79 21.75
CA LEU A 72 9.84 -2.20 20.46
C LEU A 72 8.71 -1.15 20.58
N THR A 73 7.65 -1.44 21.34
CA THR A 73 6.50 -0.53 21.52
C THR A 73 6.89 0.74 22.28
N ARG A 74 7.75 0.63 23.30
CA ARG A 74 8.33 1.78 24.00
C ARG A 74 9.18 2.63 23.06
N ARG A 75 10.09 2.02 22.30
CA ARG A 75 10.98 2.76 21.39
C ARG A 75 10.22 3.48 20.28
N LEU A 76 9.20 2.84 19.70
CA LEU A 76 8.36 3.43 18.65
C LEU A 76 7.25 4.34 19.18
N MET A 77 7.09 4.46 20.50
CA MET A 77 6.03 5.23 21.15
C MET A 77 4.64 4.90 20.58
N ILE A 78 4.31 3.61 20.53
CA ILE A 78 2.98 3.12 20.14
C ILE A 78 2.34 2.41 21.33
N PRO A 79 1.09 2.75 21.71
CA PRO A 79 0.37 2.03 22.75
C PRO A 79 0.17 0.57 22.39
N LEU A 80 0.25 -0.32 23.38
CA LEU A 80 0.09 -1.76 23.17
C LEU A 80 -1.28 -2.11 22.56
N SER A 81 -2.34 -1.40 22.96
CA SER A 81 -3.67 -1.52 22.38
C SER A 81 -3.70 -1.18 20.89
N SER A 82 -2.98 -0.12 20.48
CA SER A 82 -2.86 0.28 19.08
C SER A 82 -2.07 -0.74 18.27
N TYR A 83 -1.01 -1.32 18.86
CA TYR A 83 -0.29 -2.43 18.24
C TYR A 83 -1.22 -3.61 17.97
N HIS A 84 -1.91 -4.13 18.98
CA HIS A 84 -2.81 -5.28 18.81
C HIS A 84 -3.95 -5.00 17.83
N TYR A 85 -4.53 -3.79 17.87
CA TYR A 85 -5.56 -3.37 16.92
C TYR A 85 -5.05 -3.41 15.46
N HIS A 86 -3.87 -2.86 15.21
CA HIS A 86 -3.32 -2.82 13.86
C HIS A 86 -2.76 -4.17 13.42
N HIS A 87 -2.20 -4.96 14.32
CA HIS A 87 -1.68 -6.30 14.06
C HIS A 87 -2.80 -7.26 13.68
N ALA A 88 -3.90 -7.29 14.45
CA ALA A 88 -5.07 -8.12 14.13
C ALA A 88 -5.73 -7.74 12.79
N ARG A 89 -5.50 -6.52 12.32
CA ARG A 89 -6.02 -6.01 11.04
C ARG A 89 -4.96 -6.00 9.94
N ALA A 90 -3.73 -6.40 10.24
CA ALA A 90 -2.67 -6.52 9.25
C ALA A 90 -3.05 -7.67 8.29
N GLY A 91 -3.17 -7.37 7.00
CA GLY A 91 -3.60 -8.34 6.00
C GLY A 91 -5.10 -8.60 5.91
N HIS A 92 -5.94 -8.07 6.82
CA HIS A 92 -7.39 -8.20 6.70
C HIS A 92 -7.95 -7.22 5.67
N ASP A 93 -8.01 -7.65 4.42
CA ASP A 93 -8.76 -6.94 3.39
C ASP A 93 -10.26 -7.16 3.60
N LYS A 94 -10.94 -6.14 4.14
CA LYS A 94 -12.41 -6.14 4.34
C LYS A 94 -13.17 -6.51 3.05
N TYR A 95 -12.56 -6.30 1.88
CA TYR A 95 -13.19 -6.53 0.59
C TYR A 95 -12.61 -7.73 -0.15
N SER A 96 -11.88 -8.64 0.52
CA SER A 96 -11.24 -9.82 -0.09
C SER A 96 -12.22 -10.62 -0.95
N ASP A 97 -13.38 -10.94 -0.39
CA ASP A 97 -14.38 -11.79 -1.04
C ASP A 97 -15.00 -11.08 -2.24
N ILE A 98 -15.18 -9.77 -2.12
CA ILE A 98 -15.67 -8.90 -3.19
C ILE A 98 -14.64 -8.83 -4.32
N ARG A 99 -13.34 -8.75 -4.02
CA ARG A 99 -12.28 -8.77 -5.04
C ARG A 99 -12.29 -10.07 -5.81
N VAL A 100 -12.37 -11.21 -5.13
CA VAL A 100 -12.44 -12.54 -5.77
C VAL A 100 -13.63 -12.61 -6.72
N ARG A 101 -14.82 -12.23 -6.25
CA ARG A 101 -16.04 -12.23 -7.07
C ARG A 101 -15.98 -11.24 -8.22
N MET A 102 -15.41 -10.05 -8.01
CA MET A 102 -15.18 -9.06 -9.07
C MET A 102 -14.26 -9.58 -10.18
N ARG A 103 -13.15 -10.23 -9.82
CA ARG A 103 -12.23 -10.81 -10.81
C ARG A 103 -12.91 -11.92 -11.62
N ALA A 104 -13.71 -12.78 -10.97
CA ALA A 104 -14.48 -13.81 -11.64
C ALA A 104 -15.46 -13.21 -12.67
N LEU A 105 -16.32 -12.29 -12.24
CA LEU A 105 -17.28 -11.60 -13.12
C LEU A 105 -16.60 -10.81 -14.25
N PHE A 106 -15.45 -10.20 -13.97
CA PHE A 106 -14.69 -9.47 -14.98
C PHE A 106 -14.10 -10.41 -16.04
N LYS A 107 -13.65 -11.60 -15.64
CA LYS A 107 -13.16 -12.63 -16.57
C LYS A 107 -14.30 -13.24 -17.39
N GLU A 108 -15.42 -13.57 -16.76
CA GLU A 108 -16.62 -14.08 -17.43
C GLU A 108 -17.16 -13.11 -18.49
N SER A 109 -17.13 -11.81 -18.18
CA SER A 109 -17.54 -10.76 -19.14
C SER A 109 -16.50 -10.46 -20.24
N SER A 110 -15.41 -11.23 -20.32
CA SER A 110 -14.25 -10.99 -21.19
C SER A 110 -13.72 -9.54 -21.10
N SER A 111 -13.66 -9.01 -19.88
CA SER A 111 -13.22 -7.65 -19.58
C SER A 111 -14.10 -6.55 -20.18
N ARG A 112 -15.32 -6.83 -20.63
CA ARG A 112 -16.23 -5.80 -21.19
C ARG A 112 -16.87 -4.92 -20.12
N TYR A 113 -16.96 -5.40 -18.89
CA TYR A 113 -17.69 -4.71 -17.83
C TYR A 113 -16.81 -3.68 -17.13
N GLY A 114 -17.23 -2.42 -17.22
CA GLY A 114 -16.74 -1.35 -16.36
C GLY A 114 -17.40 -1.37 -14.98
N TYR A 115 -16.94 -0.48 -14.09
CA TYR A 115 -17.38 -0.43 -12.69
C TYR A 115 -18.90 -0.29 -12.52
N ARG A 116 -19.60 0.41 -13.42
CA ARG A 116 -21.08 0.51 -13.39
C ARG A 116 -21.77 -0.85 -13.57
N ARG A 117 -21.33 -1.63 -14.55
CA ARG A 117 -21.91 -2.96 -14.84
C ARG A 117 -21.50 -3.99 -13.79
N LEU A 118 -20.24 -3.93 -13.33
CA LEU A 118 -19.77 -4.78 -12.23
C LEU A 118 -20.51 -4.49 -10.92
N HIS A 119 -20.76 -3.22 -10.59
CA HIS A 119 -21.53 -2.83 -9.41
C HIS A 119 -22.94 -3.42 -9.43
N HIS A 120 -23.62 -3.35 -10.58
CA HIS A 120 -24.94 -3.96 -10.74
C HIS A 120 -24.89 -5.48 -10.62
N ALA A 121 -23.86 -6.14 -11.15
CA ALA A 121 -23.71 -7.59 -11.09
C ALA A 121 -23.34 -8.12 -9.68
N LEU A 122 -22.82 -7.27 -8.80
CA LEU A 122 -22.48 -7.60 -7.40
C LEU A 122 -23.67 -7.45 -6.43
N ASP A 123 -24.82 -6.97 -6.93
CA ASP A 123 -26.12 -6.94 -6.25
C ASP A 123 -26.11 -6.19 -4.89
N LEU A 124 -25.94 -4.86 -4.94
CA LEU A 124 -26.11 -3.87 -3.86
C LEU A 124 -25.27 -4.03 -2.57
N ARG A 125 -24.44 -5.07 -2.43
CA ARG A 125 -23.63 -5.30 -1.21
C ARG A 125 -22.54 -4.25 -0.95
N VAL A 126 -22.18 -3.43 -1.95
CA VAL A 126 -21.01 -2.56 -1.91
C VAL A 126 -21.28 -1.28 -2.69
N SER A 127 -20.90 -0.12 -2.13
CA SER A 127 -21.00 1.15 -2.86
C SER A 127 -20.15 1.14 -4.14
N GLU A 128 -20.69 1.71 -5.22
CA GLU A 128 -20.02 1.90 -6.50
C GLU A 128 -18.61 2.55 -6.38
N LYS A 129 -18.43 3.46 -5.42
CA LYS A 129 -17.11 4.10 -5.16
C LYS A 129 -16.04 3.07 -4.77
N ILE A 130 -16.42 2.07 -3.99
CA ILE A 130 -15.53 0.98 -3.56
C ILE A 130 -15.22 0.07 -4.76
N VAL A 131 -16.22 -0.25 -5.59
CA VAL A 131 -16.01 -1.04 -6.83
C VAL A 131 -15.00 -0.34 -7.75
N ARG A 132 -15.17 0.96 -7.99
CA ARG A 132 -14.22 1.74 -8.79
C ARG A 132 -12.82 1.76 -8.16
N ARG A 133 -12.72 1.89 -6.83
CA ARG A 133 -11.43 1.84 -6.14
C ARG A 133 -10.77 0.49 -6.32
N ILE A 134 -11.49 -0.60 -6.09
CA ILE A 134 -11.00 -1.97 -6.24
C ILE A 134 -10.52 -2.22 -7.68
N MET A 135 -11.29 -1.83 -8.71
CA MET A 135 -10.84 -1.99 -10.10
C MET A 135 -9.51 -1.28 -10.39
N ARG A 136 -9.29 -0.08 -9.81
CA ARG A 136 -8.02 0.64 -9.97
C ARG A 136 -6.86 -0.04 -9.25
N GLU A 137 -7.09 -0.51 -8.01
CA GLU A 137 -6.08 -1.23 -7.24
C GLU A 137 -5.69 -2.56 -7.89
N GLU A 138 -6.64 -3.22 -8.56
CA GLU A 138 -6.50 -4.53 -9.20
C GLU A 138 -6.11 -4.46 -10.70
N GLY A 139 -6.04 -3.26 -11.28
CA GLY A 139 -5.77 -3.09 -12.71
C GLY A 139 -6.86 -3.63 -13.64
N LEU A 140 -8.11 -3.76 -13.17
CA LEU A 140 -9.24 -4.24 -13.98
C LEU A 140 -9.71 -3.10 -14.89
N VAL A 141 -9.19 -3.06 -16.11
CA VAL A 141 -9.56 -2.04 -17.11
C VAL A 141 -10.53 -2.62 -18.12
N ALA A 142 -11.75 -2.07 -18.18
CA ALA A 142 -12.74 -2.52 -19.14
C ALA A 142 -12.27 -2.27 -20.58
N ARG A 143 -12.37 -3.30 -21.42
CA ARG A 143 -12.07 -3.22 -22.85
C ARG A 143 -13.07 -2.29 -23.52
N ILE A 144 -12.59 -1.16 -24.00
CA ILE A 144 -13.32 -0.27 -24.88
C ILE A 144 -13.06 -0.77 -26.31
N PRO A 145 -14.08 -1.20 -27.07
CA PRO A 145 -13.89 -1.43 -28.50
C PRO A 145 -13.46 -0.10 -29.11
N THR A 146 -12.25 -0.02 -29.67
CA THR A 146 -11.92 1.06 -30.60
C THR A 146 -12.97 1.02 -31.69
N ALA A 147 -13.80 2.06 -31.77
CA ALA A 147 -14.76 2.20 -32.83
C ALA A 147 -14.00 2.04 -34.14
N GLY A 148 -14.24 0.94 -34.86
CA GLY A 148 -13.78 0.84 -36.24
C GLY A 148 -14.35 2.05 -36.95
N VAL A 149 -13.51 2.80 -37.66
CA VAL A 149 -13.94 3.92 -38.48
C VAL A 149 -15.07 3.41 -39.37
N THR A 150 -16.32 3.76 -39.03
CA THR A 150 -17.49 3.38 -39.80
C THR A 150 -17.36 4.07 -41.16
N ARG A 151 -16.92 3.33 -42.19
CA ARG A 151 -16.92 3.77 -43.59
C ARG A 151 -18.34 3.72 -44.17
N SER A 152 -19.31 4.31 -43.49
CA SER A 152 -20.73 4.28 -43.90
C SER A 152 -21.07 5.23 -45.04
N TYR A 153 -20.13 6.06 -45.51
CA TYR A 153 -20.34 6.87 -46.71
C TYR A 153 -19.80 6.15 -47.96
N ARG A 154 -20.66 5.35 -48.60
CA ARG A 154 -20.46 4.92 -49.99
C ARG A 154 -21.22 5.95 -50.83
N GLY A 155 -20.51 6.98 -51.28
CA GLY A 155 -21.09 8.19 -51.88
C GLY A 155 -22.14 7.87 -52.94
N ASP A 156 -23.23 8.64 -52.89
CA ASP A 156 -24.26 8.63 -53.91
C ASP A 156 -23.60 8.89 -55.27
N ALA A 157 -23.75 7.96 -56.21
CA ALA A 157 -23.28 8.17 -57.57
C ALA A 157 -24.00 9.38 -58.18
N PRO A 158 -23.29 10.31 -58.85
CA PRO A 158 -23.91 11.51 -59.40
C PRO A 158 -25.00 11.12 -60.41
N ARG A 159 -26.21 11.61 -60.16
CA ARG A 159 -27.38 11.42 -61.00
C ARG A 159 -27.11 12.05 -62.37
N GLN A 160 -27.00 11.22 -63.42
CA GLN A 160 -26.75 11.72 -64.77
C GLN A 160 -27.90 12.62 -65.25
N PRO A 161 -27.60 13.72 -65.97
CA PRO A 161 -28.64 14.61 -66.48
C PRO A 161 -29.43 13.90 -67.58
N ARG A 162 -30.76 14.00 -67.50
CA ARG A 162 -31.67 13.55 -68.56
C ARG A 162 -31.50 14.46 -69.76
N GLN A 163 -31.16 13.88 -70.91
CA GLN A 163 -31.13 14.58 -72.20
C GLN A 163 -32.55 14.82 -72.73
N PRO A 164 -32.75 15.85 -73.58
CA PRO A 164 -34.06 16.42 -73.91
C PRO A 164 -34.99 15.48 -74.66
#